data_AF-A0A8H3CUQ7-F1
#
_entry.id   AF-A0A8H3CUQ7-F1
#
_cell.length_a   1.000
_cell.length_b   1.000
_cell.length_c   1.000
_cell.angle_alpha   90.00
_cell.angle_beta   90.00
_cell.angle_gamma   90.00
#
_symmetry.space_group_name_H-M   'P 1'
#
loop_
_entity.id
_entity.type
_entity.pdbx_description
1 polymer ?
#
loop_
_entity_poly.entity_id
_entity_poly.type
_entity_poly.pdbx_seq_one_letter_code
_entity_poly.pdbx_strand_id
1 'polypeptide(L)'
;MSDRQNENRAPRVKNRAPAAVQITAEQLLREAQERQETAFKAPRQRVEDFEELHEYRGRKRKEFEERIRRTRGSVKEWQAYASWEASQGEYDRSRSVYERALDVDARDVRLWLSYTEMELKARNVQHSRNLFDRAVTLLPRIDQLWYKYVYLEELLQNVPGARQVFERWMAWEPDDKAWQAYIKLEERYNELDRASKIYERWVGVRPDPRVWVKWAKFEEERGKPEKAREVFQTALEFFGDGVEEVAQAQAVFAAFAKMETRLKEYERARVIYKFALSRLPRSISAPLYAAFTKFEKQHG
;
A
#
# COMPACT_ATOMS: atom_id res chain seq x y z
N MET A 1 -58.55 69.69 16.61
CA MET A 1 -58.11 70.86 15.82
C MET A 1 -56.75 71.24 16.39
N SER A 2 -55.65 71.42 15.65
CA SER A 2 -55.44 71.23 14.20
C SER A 2 -53.93 71.25 13.92
N ASP A 3 -53.33 70.44 13.03
CA ASP A 3 -53.87 69.29 12.28
C ASP A 3 -52.74 68.34 11.81
N ARG A 4 -53.11 67.18 11.24
CA ARG A 4 -52.17 66.20 10.67
C ARG A 4 -51.74 66.65 9.27
N GLN A 5 -50.49 67.10 9.11
CA GLN A 5 -49.86 67.24 7.80
C GLN A 5 -49.62 65.85 7.18
N ASN A 6 -50.64 65.36 6.51
CA ASN A 6 -50.57 64.16 5.69
C ASN A 6 -49.85 64.54 4.39
N GLU A 7 -48.51 64.49 4.39
CA GLU A 7 -47.72 64.68 3.18
C GLU A 7 -48.12 63.62 2.15
N ASN A 8 -48.88 64.05 1.14
CA ASN A 8 -49.14 63.29 -0.07
C ASN A 8 -47.82 63.05 -0.83
N ARG A 9 -47.03 62.07 -0.38
CA ARG A 9 -45.93 61.53 -1.17
C ARG A 9 -46.54 60.84 -2.39
N ALA A 10 -46.56 61.57 -3.51
CA ALA A 10 -46.96 61.05 -4.81
C ALA A 10 -46.29 59.68 -5.05
N PRO A 11 -47.01 58.69 -5.61
CA PRO A 11 -46.44 57.37 -5.82
C PRO A 11 -45.19 57.51 -6.69
N ARG A 12 -44.03 57.05 -6.18
CA ARG A 12 -42.76 57.08 -6.92
C ARG A 12 -42.96 56.36 -8.26
N VAL A 13 -43.08 57.13 -9.33
CA VAL A 13 -43.21 56.61 -10.69
C VAL A 13 -41.91 55.89 -11.02
N LYS A 14 -41.94 54.56 -10.91
CA LYS A 14 -40.79 53.71 -11.24
C LYS A 14 -40.60 53.79 -12.75
N ASN A 15 -39.48 54.37 -13.18
CA ASN A 15 -39.10 54.31 -14.58
C ASN A 15 -38.94 52.83 -14.99
N ARG A 16 -39.67 52.43 -16.05
CA ARG A 16 -39.65 51.06 -16.62
C ARG A 16 -38.83 50.97 -17.91
N ALA A 17 -38.09 52.01 -18.27
CA ALA A 17 -37.11 51.94 -19.34
C ALA A 17 -36.08 50.83 -19.06
N PRO A 18 -35.55 50.16 -20.11
CA PRO A 18 -34.53 49.13 -19.92
C PRO A 18 -33.30 49.70 -19.23
N ALA A 19 -32.81 49.02 -18.19
CA ALA A 19 -31.59 49.41 -17.51
C ALA A 19 -30.37 49.28 -18.44
N ALA A 20 -29.52 50.32 -18.48
CA ALA A 20 -28.32 50.35 -19.32
C ALA A 20 -27.28 49.27 -18.93
N VAL A 21 -27.30 48.82 -17.67
CA VAL A 21 -26.53 47.69 -17.18
C VAL A 21 -27.52 46.65 -16.65
N GLN A 22 -27.45 45.43 -17.19
CA GLN A 22 -28.20 44.29 -16.69
C GLN A 22 -27.39 43.63 -15.57
N ILE A 23 -28.04 43.33 -14.44
CA ILE A 23 -27.38 42.67 -13.31
C ILE A 23 -27.02 41.24 -13.74
N THR A 24 -25.73 40.92 -13.78
CA THR A 24 -25.26 39.58 -14.17
C THR A 24 -25.14 38.66 -12.94
N ALA A 25 -25.15 37.35 -13.17
CA ALA A 25 -24.90 36.37 -12.11
C ALA A 25 -23.51 36.55 -11.48
N GLU A 26 -22.50 36.92 -12.27
CA GLU A 26 -21.16 37.25 -11.80
C GLU A 26 -21.16 38.43 -10.81
N GLN A 27 -21.90 39.51 -11.13
CA GLN A 27 -22.01 40.68 -10.27
C GLN A 27 -22.63 40.33 -8.92
N LEU A 28 -23.69 39.50 -8.91
CA LEU A 28 -24.33 39.02 -7.68
C LEU A 28 -23.42 38.11 -6.84
N LEU A 29 -22.68 37.20 -7.48
CA LEU A 29 -21.73 36.31 -6.79
C LEU A 29 -20.57 37.09 -6.19
N ARG A 30 -20.02 38.06 -6.93
CA ARG A 30 -18.96 38.95 -6.46
C ARG A 30 -19.42 39.81 -5.30
N GLU A 31 -20.58 40.45 -5.41
CA GLU A 31 -21.14 41.26 -4.32
C GLU A 31 -21.46 40.40 -3.07
N ALA A 32 -21.95 39.17 -3.26
CA ALA A 32 -22.15 38.23 -2.15
C ALA A 32 -20.84 37.82 -1.46
N GLN A 33 -19.75 37.67 -2.22
CA GLN A 33 -18.41 37.37 -1.68
C GLN A 33 -17.76 38.59 -1.00
N GLU A 34 -17.91 39.79 -1.56
CA GLU A 34 -17.43 41.05 -0.97
C GLU A 34 -18.20 41.40 0.32
N ARG A 35 -19.48 41.02 0.41
CA ARG A 35 -20.32 41.13 1.61
C ARG A 35 -20.21 39.92 2.55
N GLN A 36 -19.41 38.90 2.23
CA GLN A 36 -19.24 37.75 3.11
C GLN A 36 -18.49 38.19 4.37
N GLU A 37 -19.20 38.26 5.50
CA GLU A 37 -18.60 38.61 6.79
C GLU A 37 -17.39 37.71 7.07
N THR A 38 -16.25 38.32 7.38
CA THR A 38 -15.04 37.56 7.67
C THR A 38 -15.28 36.69 8.89
N ALA A 39 -15.15 35.37 8.75
CA ALA A 39 -15.42 34.41 9.82
C ALA A 39 -14.73 34.82 11.12
N PHE A 40 -15.51 34.94 12.20
CA PHE A 40 -15.03 35.40 13.50
C PHE A 40 -13.83 34.57 13.96
N LYS A 41 -12.70 35.23 14.15
CA LYS A 41 -11.48 34.63 14.71
C LYS A 41 -11.45 34.95 16.20
N ALA A 42 -11.55 33.92 17.03
CA ALA A 42 -11.42 34.06 18.47
C ALA A 42 -10.08 34.73 18.85
N PRO A 43 -10.05 35.59 19.88
CA PRO A 43 -8.83 36.27 20.29
C PRO A 43 -7.76 35.26 20.74
N ARG A 44 -6.48 35.61 20.51
CA ARG A 44 -5.33 34.80 20.95
C ARG A 44 -5.13 34.97 22.46
N GLN A 45 -5.77 34.11 23.25
CA GLN A 45 -5.46 33.96 24.67
C GLN A 45 -4.09 33.27 24.82
N ARG A 46 -3.24 33.80 25.71
CA ARG A 46 -2.07 33.07 26.23
C ARG A 46 -2.52 32.27 27.45
N VAL A 47 -1.96 31.08 27.62
CA VAL A 47 -2.18 30.25 28.80
C VAL A 47 -0.97 30.47 29.69
N GLU A 48 -1.19 31.01 30.89
CA GLU A 48 -0.10 31.47 31.77
C GLU A 48 0.13 30.52 32.96
N ASP A 49 -0.88 29.76 33.38
CA ASP A 49 -0.78 28.81 34.49
C ASP A 49 -1.29 27.39 34.15
N PHE A 50 -1.19 26.49 35.15
CA PHE A 50 -1.65 25.11 35.02
C PHE A 50 -3.18 24.96 35.07
N GLU A 51 -3.90 25.88 35.70
CA GLU A 51 -5.36 25.82 35.86
C GLU A 51 -6.05 26.21 34.54
N GLU A 52 -5.64 27.32 33.92
CA GLU A 52 -6.03 27.71 32.56
C GLU A 52 -5.71 26.61 31.53
N LEU A 53 -4.55 25.94 31.66
CA LEU A 53 -4.19 24.82 30.80
C LEU A 53 -5.14 23.62 31.00
N HIS A 54 -5.51 23.32 32.25
CA HIS A 54 -6.48 22.28 32.57
C HIS A 54 -7.88 22.62 32.05
N GLU A 55 -8.35 23.87 32.18
CA GLU A 55 -9.61 24.32 31.60
C GLU A 55 -9.62 24.27 30.07
N TYR A 56 -8.56 24.77 29.43
CA TYR A 56 -8.39 24.70 27.97
C TYR A 56 -8.46 23.25 27.48
N ARG A 57 -7.71 22.35 28.14
CA ARG A 57 -7.74 20.91 27.84
C ARG A 57 -9.13 20.32 28.07
N GLY A 58 -9.81 20.68 29.15
CA GLY A 58 -11.18 20.23 29.46
C GLY A 58 -12.20 20.65 28.40
N ARG A 59 -12.19 21.93 28.00
CA ARG A 59 -13.05 22.46 26.92
C ARG A 59 -12.79 21.76 25.60
N LYS A 60 -11.52 21.57 25.21
CA LYS A 60 -11.16 20.87 23.98
C LYS A 60 -11.53 19.39 23.99
N ARG A 61 -11.32 18.68 25.10
CA ARG A 61 -11.80 17.29 25.26
C ARG A 61 -13.31 17.18 25.06
N LYS A 62 -14.10 18.07 25.68
CA LYS A 62 -15.55 18.10 25.48
C LYS A 62 -15.94 18.33 24.01
N GLU A 63 -15.27 19.25 23.32
CA GLU A 63 -15.48 19.54 21.89
C GLU A 63 -15.19 18.32 20.99
N PHE A 64 -14.12 17.56 21.28
CA PHE A 64 -13.81 16.31 20.56
C PHE A 64 -14.80 15.18 20.88
N GLU A 65 -15.13 14.97 22.16
CA GLU A 65 -16.11 13.95 22.58
C GLU A 65 -17.51 14.22 22.00
N GLU A 66 -17.94 15.49 21.91
CA GLU A 66 -19.18 15.85 21.23
C GLU A 66 -19.13 15.57 19.72
N ARG A 67 -18.00 15.83 19.04
CA ARG A 67 -17.82 15.50 17.62
C ARG A 67 -17.84 14.00 17.38
N ILE A 68 -17.14 13.23 18.21
CA ILE A 68 -17.15 11.76 18.19
C ILE A 68 -18.55 11.22 18.48
N ARG A 69 -19.29 11.80 19.43
CA ARG A 69 -20.67 11.40 19.74
C ARG A 69 -21.64 11.64 18.57
N ARG A 70 -21.46 12.73 17.82
CA ARG A 70 -22.24 13.03 16.60
C ARG A 70 -21.84 12.11 15.43
N THR A 71 -20.55 11.80 15.30
CA THR A 71 -19.99 11.13 14.12
C THR A 71 -19.14 9.90 14.49
N ARG A 72 -19.72 8.96 15.24
CA ARG A 72 -18.99 7.83 15.88
C ARG A 72 -18.15 6.99 14.92
N GLY A 73 -18.58 6.82 13.66
CA GLY A 73 -17.84 6.09 12.63
C GLY A 73 -16.75 6.89 11.89
N SER A 74 -16.56 8.19 12.18
CA SER A 74 -15.55 9.00 11.50
C SER A 74 -14.18 8.81 12.13
N VAL A 75 -13.38 7.90 11.54
CA VAL A 75 -11.98 7.68 11.88
C VAL A 75 -11.14 8.98 11.87
N LYS A 76 -11.51 9.97 11.06
CA LYS A 76 -10.84 11.29 11.05
C LYS A 76 -11.01 12.05 12.38
N GLU A 77 -12.18 11.99 13.01
CA GLU A 77 -12.41 12.67 14.29
C GLU A 77 -11.67 11.97 15.44
N TRP A 78 -11.64 10.63 15.43
CA TRP A 78 -10.84 9.84 16.37
C TRP A 78 -9.34 10.13 16.24
N GLN A 79 -8.80 10.13 15.01
CA GLN A 79 -7.41 10.48 14.74
C GLN A 79 -7.08 11.93 15.13
N ALA A 80 -7.99 12.88 14.87
CA ALA A 80 -7.82 14.28 15.26
C ALA A 80 -7.82 14.45 16.79
N TYR A 81 -8.66 13.71 17.53
CA TYR A 81 -8.66 13.77 18.99
C TYR A 81 -7.40 13.12 19.58
N ALA A 82 -7.04 11.92 19.13
CA ALA A 82 -5.87 11.20 19.65
C ALA A 82 -4.55 11.91 19.35
N SER A 83 -4.41 12.51 18.15
CA SER A 83 -3.25 13.33 17.80
C SER A 83 -3.18 14.65 18.59
N TRP A 84 -4.33 15.25 18.93
CA TRP A 84 -4.36 16.40 19.83
C TRP A 84 -3.90 16.04 21.25
N GLU A 85 -4.40 14.95 21.87
CA GLU A 85 -3.89 14.50 23.18
C GLU A 85 -2.37 14.19 23.13
N ALA A 86 -1.89 13.56 22.05
CA ALA A 86 -0.45 13.33 21.87
C ALA A 86 0.36 14.64 21.76
N SER A 87 -0.18 15.68 21.12
CA SER A 87 0.42 17.03 21.09
C SER A 87 0.41 17.74 22.44
N GLN A 88 -0.44 17.31 23.38
CA GLN A 88 -0.44 17.78 24.77
C GLN A 88 0.57 16.99 25.64
N GLY A 89 1.25 15.98 25.08
CA GLY A 89 2.11 15.03 25.82
C GLY A 89 1.33 13.94 26.57
N GLU A 90 0.00 13.88 26.43
CA GLU A 90 -0.88 12.98 27.17
C GLU A 90 -1.02 11.63 26.44
N TYR A 91 0.09 10.92 26.28
CA TYR A 91 0.16 9.69 25.47
C TYR A 91 -0.79 8.59 25.98
N ASP A 92 -0.99 8.45 27.31
CA ASP A 92 -1.92 7.46 27.87
C ASP A 92 -3.39 7.76 27.53
N ARG A 93 -3.76 9.03 27.43
CA ARG A 93 -5.08 9.42 26.91
C ARG A 93 -5.17 9.17 25.41
N SER A 94 -4.13 9.49 24.65
CA SER A 94 -4.06 9.19 23.21
C SER A 94 -4.28 7.69 22.95
N ARG A 95 -3.62 6.80 23.71
CA ARG A 95 -3.84 5.35 23.71
C ARG A 95 -5.29 5.00 23.97
N SER A 96 -5.88 5.50 25.06
CA SER A 96 -7.28 5.24 25.41
C SER A 96 -8.26 5.67 24.30
N VAL A 97 -7.98 6.79 23.61
CA VAL A 97 -8.78 7.24 22.46
C VAL A 97 -8.62 6.30 21.26
N TYR A 98 -7.41 5.81 20.97
CA TYR A 98 -7.18 4.84 19.89
C TYR A 98 -7.80 3.47 20.19
N GLU A 99 -7.67 2.93 21.40
CA GLU A 99 -8.32 1.66 21.78
C GLU A 99 -9.86 1.79 21.66
N ARG A 100 -10.45 2.90 22.16
CA ARG A 100 -11.89 3.20 21.97
C ARG A 100 -12.30 3.34 20.49
N ALA A 101 -11.41 3.79 19.62
CA ALA A 101 -11.67 3.85 18.19
C ALA A 101 -11.62 2.45 17.54
N LEU A 102 -10.71 1.59 17.98
CA LEU A 102 -10.63 0.19 17.57
C LEU A 102 -11.81 -0.65 18.08
N ASP A 103 -12.36 -0.34 19.27
CA ASP A 103 -13.62 -0.92 19.76
C ASP A 103 -14.83 -0.58 18.86
N VAL A 104 -14.74 0.52 18.08
CA VAL A 104 -15.78 0.92 17.12
C VAL A 104 -15.54 0.27 15.74
N ASP A 105 -14.31 0.31 15.24
CA ASP A 105 -13.93 -0.36 14.00
C ASP A 105 -12.48 -0.88 14.03
N ALA A 106 -12.30 -2.11 14.50
CA ALA A 106 -11.02 -2.80 14.50
C ALA A 106 -10.53 -3.19 13.09
N ARG A 107 -11.33 -3.02 12.04
CA ARG A 107 -10.97 -3.39 10.65
C ARG A 107 -10.36 -2.22 9.87
N ASP A 108 -10.49 -0.97 10.33
CA ASP A 108 -9.89 0.16 9.63
C ASP A 108 -8.36 0.19 9.83
N VAL A 109 -7.65 -0.21 8.77
CA VAL A 109 -6.19 -0.18 8.66
C VAL A 109 -5.59 1.19 9.01
N ARG A 110 -6.31 2.30 8.75
CA ARG A 110 -5.85 3.67 9.02
C ARG A 110 -5.80 3.97 10.51
N LEU A 111 -6.63 3.33 11.34
CA LEU A 111 -6.53 3.46 12.80
C LEU A 111 -5.25 2.79 13.30
N TRP A 112 -5.01 1.54 12.91
CA TRP A 112 -3.79 0.80 13.26
C TRP A 112 -2.51 1.52 12.84
N LEU A 113 -2.46 2.05 11.60
CA LEU A 113 -1.30 2.80 11.10
C LEU A 113 -1.11 4.13 11.83
N SER A 114 -2.19 4.89 12.10
CA SER A 114 -2.10 6.15 12.83
C SER A 114 -1.66 5.94 14.29
N TYR A 115 -2.15 4.88 14.93
CA TYR A 115 -1.82 4.55 16.31
C TYR A 115 -0.36 4.08 16.45
N THR A 116 0.08 3.15 15.58
CA THR A 116 1.48 2.70 15.54
C THR A 116 2.45 3.86 15.23
N GLU A 117 2.09 4.77 14.31
CA GLU A 117 2.88 5.97 14.02
C GLU A 117 2.96 6.93 15.22
N MET A 118 1.88 7.05 16.00
CA MET A 118 1.87 7.85 17.23
C MET A 118 2.84 7.28 18.28
N GLU A 119 2.82 5.98 18.54
CA GLU A 119 3.75 5.34 19.48
C GLU A 119 5.21 5.43 19.00
N LEU A 120 5.47 5.37 17.69
CA LEU A 120 6.81 5.57 17.13
C LEU A 120 7.31 7.02 17.31
N LYS A 121 6.44 8.02 17.14
CA LYS A 121 6.76 9.42 17.46
C LYS A 121 7.03 9.62 18.95
N ALA A 122 6.32 8.89 19.82
CA ALA A 122 6.56 8.83 21.26
C ALA A 122 7.78 7.96 21.66
N ARG A 123 8.51 7.39 20.69
CA ARG A 123 9.66 6.47 20.86
C ARG A 123 9.36 5.16 21.59
N ASN A 124 8.09 4.79 21.74
CA ASN A 124 7.65 3.56 22.42
C ASN A 124 7.67 2.36 21.48
N VAL A 125 8.87 1.96 21.07
CA VAL A 125 9.11 0.87 20.10
C VAL A 125 8.37 -0.43 20.48
N GLN A 126 8.41 -0.82 21.76
CA GLN A 126 7.75 -2.06 22.19
C GLN A 126 6.22 -2.00 22.11
N HIS A 127 5.61 -0.83 22.37
CA HIS A 127 4.17 -0.67 22.17
C HIS A 127 3.82 -0.73 20.67
N SER A 128 4.62 -0.10 19.81
CA SER A 128 4.43 -0.19 18.36
C SER A 128 4.52 -1.64 17.84
N ARG A 129 5.49 -2.45 18.34
CA ARG A 129 5.58 -3.88 18.05
C ARG A 129 4.32 -4.66 18.47
N ASN A 130 3.88 -4.47 19.71
CA ASN A 130 2.68 -5.15 20.23
C ASN A 130 1.43 -4.76 19.42
N LEU A 131 1.33 -3.51 18.98
CA LEU A 131 0.23 -3.03 18.12
C LEU A 131 0.29 -3.64 16.71
N PHE A 132 1.47 -3.71 16.08
CA PHE A 132 1.62 -4.39 14.79
C PHE A 132 1.32 -5.88 14.88
N ASP A 133 1.79 -6.56 15.93
CA ASP A 133 1.50 -7.98 16.18
C ASP A 133 0.00 -8.26 16.33
N ARG A 134 -0.69 -7.42 17.12
CA ARG A 134 -2.15 -7.47 17.27
C ARG A 134 -2.86 -7.17 15.95
N ALA A 135 -2.39 -6.19 15.18
CA ALA A 135 -2.97 -5.81 13.89
C ALA A 135 -2.84 -6.92 12.83
N VAL A 136 -1.67 -7.55 12.67
CA VAL A 136 -1.49 -8.66 11.70
C VAL A 136 -2.21 -9.94 12.14
N THR A 137 -2.39 -10.14 13.44
CA THR A 137 -3.17 -11.27 13.97
C THR A 137 -4.68 -11.10 13.72
N LEU A 138 -5.21 -9.88 13.83
CA LEU A 138 -6.62 -9.57 13.54
C LEU A 138 -6.91 -9.44 12.04
N LEU A 139 -5.97 -8.93 11.25
CA LEU A 139 -6.13 -8.60 9.83
C LEU A 139 -5.04 -9.24 8.95
N PRO A 140 -4.86 -10.58 8.97
CA PRO A 140 -3.75 -11.27 8.30
C PRO A 140 -3.75 -11.15 6.78
N ARG A 141 -4.90 -10.83 6.17
CA ARG A 141 -5.04 -10.61 4.71
C ARG A 141 -4.65 -9.20 4.24
N ILE A 142 -4.25 -8.30 5.14
CA ILE A 142 -3.87 -6.91 4.80
C ILE A 142 -2.35 -6.80 4.71
N ASP A 143 -1.82 -7.02 3.51
CA ASP A 143 -0.39 -6.94 3.20
C ASP A 143 0.27 -5.62 3.66
N GLN A 144 -0.47 -4.51 3.65
CA GLN A 144 0.03 -3.20 4.09
C GLN A 144 0.51 -3.21 5.56
N LEU A 145 -0.13 -3.97 6.44
CA LEU A 145 0.27 -4.10 7.84
C LEU A 145 1.57 -4.90 7.97
N TRP A 146 1.68 -6.02 7.26
CA TRP A 146 2.89 -6.84 7.21
C TRP A 146 4.09 -6.06 6.67
N TYR A 147 3.94 -5.36 5.54
CA TYR A 147 4.99 -4.50 5.00
C TYR A 147 5.46 -3.44 6.00
N LYS A 148 4.55 -2.81 6.75
CA LYS A 148 4.89 -1.80 7.75
C LYS A 148 5.55 -2.41 9.00
N TYR A 149 5.15 -3.60 9.42
CA TYR A 149 5.76 -4.30 10.54
C TYR A 149 7.18 -4.78 10.21
N VAL A 150 7.38 -5.41 9.04
CA VAL A 150 8.73 -5.77 8.54
C VAL A 150 9.62 -4.53 8.46
N TYR A 151 9.13 -3.44 7.88
CA TYR A 151 9.89 -2.19 7.75
C TYR A 151 10.29 -1.60 9.11
N LEU A 152 9.45 -1.74 10.14
CA LEU A 152 9.81 -1.36 11.50
C LEU A 152 10.97 -2.21 12.05
N GLU A 153 10.92 -3.54 11.91
CA GLU A 153 12.00 -4.40 12.39
C GLU A 153 13.31 -4.20 11.60
N GLU A 154 13.26 -3.95 10.28
CA GLU A 154 14.42 -3.56 9.49
C GLU A 154 15.02 -2.21 9.95
N LEU A 155 14.18 -1.20 10.23
CA LEU A 155 14.63 0.10 10.75
C LEU A 155 15.31 -0.02 12.12
N LEU A 156 14.87 -0.97 12.93
CA LEU A 156 15.46 -1.32 14.22
C LEU A 156 16.65 -2.29 14.10
N GLN A 157 17.08 -2.62 12.88
CA GLN A 157 18.14 -3.58 12.55
C GLN A 157 17.92 -5.00 13.10
N ASN A 158 16.68 -5.33 13.46
CA ASN A 158 16.29 -6.63 13.98
C ASN A 158 15.96 -7.61 12.84
N VAL A 159 17.00 -7.98 12.06
CA VAL A 159 16.86 -8.92 10.93
C VAL A 159 16.23 -10.26 11.34
N PRO A 160 16.55 -10.88 12.50
CA PRO A 160 15.87 -12.10 12.96
C PRO A 160 14.37 -11.89 13.20
N GLY A 161 13.97 -10.75 13.79
CA GLY A 161 12.56 -10.40 13.96
C GLY A 161 11.85 -10.17 12.64
N ALA A 162 12.45 -9.42 11.71
CA ALA A 162 11.89 -9.21 10.36
C ALA A 162 11.64 -10.54 9.63
N ARG A 163 12.58 -11.50 9.73
CA ARG A 163 12.42 -12.86 9.21
C ARG A 163 11.27 -13.61 9.89
N GLN A 164 11.13 -13.54 11.22
CA GLN A 164 10.02 -14.17 11.94
C GLN A 164 8.65 -13.60 11.51
N VAL A 165 8.57 -12.29 11.26
CA VAL A 165 7.36 -11.65 10.70
C VAL A 165 7.07 -12.15 9.29
N PHE A 166 8.08 -12.25 8.42
CA PHE A 166 7.92 -12.83 7.08
C PHE A 166 7.48 -14.29 7.12
N GLU A 167 8.06 -15.14 7.96
CA GLU A 167 7.66 -16.55 8.08
C GLU A 167 6.20 -16.70 8.53
N ARG A 168 5.75 -15.88 9.50
CA ARG A 168 4.34 -15.80 9.90
C ARG A 168 3.43 -15.31 8.77
N TRP A 169 3.91 -14.41 7.92
CA TRP A 169 3.16 -13.93 6.75
C TRP A 169 3.05 -15.01 5.66
N MET A 170 4.14 -15.71 5.36
CA MET A 170 4.14 -16.78 4.35
C MET A 170 3.23 -17.95 4.71
N ALA A 171 2.99 -18.19 6.00
CA ALA A 171 2.00 -19.17 6.48
C ALA A 171 0.54 -18.86 6.07
N TRP A 172 0.24 -17.63 5.61
CA TRP A 172 -1.05 -17.24 5.05
C TRP A 172 -1.13 -17.32 3.52
N GLU A 173 -0.06 -17.80 2.86
CA GLU A 173 0.06 -17.90 1.39
C GLU A 173 -0.26 -16.58 0.65
N PRO A 174 0.46 -15.48 0.98
CA PRO A 174 0.17 -14.14 0.47
C PRO A 174 0.48 -13.98 -1.03
N ASP A 175 0.19 -12.82 -1.60
CA ASP A 175 0.45 -12.53 -3.01
C ASP A 175 1.94 -12.64 -3.38
N ASP A 176 2.22 -12.86 -4.66
CA ASP A 176 3.57 -12.98 -5.25
C ASP A 176 4.50 -11.81 -4.89
N LYS A 177 3.94 -10.64 -4.59
CA LYS A 177 4.68 -9.45 -4.14
C LYS A 177 5.23 -9.59 -2.73
N ALA A 178 4.60 -10.37 -1.86
CA ALA A 178 5.07 -10.64 -0.51
C ALA A 178 6.29 -11.58 -0.54
N TRP A 179 6.20 -12.67 -1.31
CA TRP A 179 7.32 -13.58 -1.58
C TRP A 179 8.52 -12.84 -2.17
N GLN A 180 8.31 -12.02 -3.20
CA GLN A 180 9.36 -11.17 -3.78
C GLN A 180 9.96 -10.17 -2.78
N ALA A 181 9.19 -9.65 -1.84
CA ALA A 181 9.71 -8.76 -0.81
C ALA A 181 10.56 -9.49 0.23
N TYR A 182 10.22 -10.74 0.56
CA TYR A 182 11.02 -11.57 1.45
C TYR A 182 12.34 -12.00 0.79
N ILE A 183 12.30 -12.41 -0.48
CA ILE A 183 13.51 -12.71 -1.27
C ILE A 183 14.43 -11.48 -1.32
N LYS A 184 13.88 -10.30 -1.60
CA LYS A 184 14.63 -9.03 -1.59
C LYS A 184 15.20 -8.67 -0.22
N LEU A 185 14.62 -9.12 0.90
CA LEU A 185 15.21 -8.95 2.24
C LEU A 185 16.52 -9.75 2.30
N GLU A 186 16.48 -11.04 2.00
CA GLU A 186 17.66 -11.90 2.07
C GLU A 186 18.73 -11.50 1.05
N GLU A 187 18.34 -11.00 -0.14
CA GLU A 187 19.26 -10.36 -1.10
C GLU A 187 19.96 -9.13 -0.51
N ARG A 188 19.26 -8.23 0.20
CA ARG A 188 19.87 -7.06 0.87
C ARG A 188 20.90 -7.46 1.92
N TYR A 189 20.70 -8.59 2.61
CA TYR A 189 21.61 -9.11 3.63
C TYR A 189 22.58 -10.18 3.09
N ASN A 190 22.68 -10.35 1.77
CA ASN A 190 23.56 -11.31 1.07
C ASN A 190 23.36 -12.79 1.47
N GLU A 191 22.16 -13.15 1.95
CA GLU A 191 21.80 -14.50 2.42
C GLU A 191 21.17 -15.30 1.27
N LEU A 192 21.92 -15.40 0.17
CA LEU A 192 21.42 -15.91 -1.12
C LEU A 192 20.93 -17.37 -1.06
N ASP A 193 21.48 -18.19 -0.18
CA ASP A 193 21.01 -19.58 0.01
C ASP A 193 19.70 -19.65 0.82
N ARG A 194 19.32 -18.62 1.58
CA ARG A 194 17.96 -18.48 2.14
C ARG A 194 16.98 -18.04 1.06
N ALA A 195 17.33 -17.03 0.27
CA ALA A 195 16.53 -16.60 -0.88
C ALA A 195 16.22 -17.78 -1.83
N SER A 196 17.20 -18.63 -2.12
CA SER A 196 17.03 -19.89 -2.87
C SER A 196 15.95 -20.82 -2.27
N LYS A 197 15.95 -21.02 -0.95
CA LYS A 197 14.91 -21.82 -0.24
C LYS A 197 13.54 -21.15 -0.20
N ILE A 198 13.49 -19.81 -0.23
CA ILE A 198 12.23 -19.06 -0.30
C ILE A 198 11.62 -19.19 -1.70
N TYR A 199 12.42 -19.16 -2.77
CA TYR A 199 11.96 -19.49 -4.12
C TYR A 199 11.41 -20.91 -4.22
N GLU A 200 12.12 -21.90 -3.69
CA GLU A 200 11.70 -23.31 -3.64
C GLU A 200 10.31 -23.46 -2.97
N ARG A 201 10.10 -22.81 -1.82
CA ARG A 201 8.79 -22.76 -1.14
C ARG A 201 7.72 -22.01 -1.94
N TRP A 202 8.05 -20.87 -2.54
CA TRP A 202 7.10 -20.08 -3.32
C TRP A 202 6.59 -20.87 -4.53
N VAL A 203 7.48 -21.57 -5.23
CA VAL A 203 7.15 -22.49 -6.32
C VAL A 203 6.27 -23.65 -5.83
N GLY A 204 6.58 -24.24 -4.68
CA GLY A 204 5.77 -25.31 -4.09
C GLY A 204 4.34 -24.90 -3.73
N VAL A 205 4.12 -23.64 -3.33
CA VAL A 205 2.78 -23.08 -3.06
C VAL A 205 2.08 -22.63 -4.36
N ARG A 206 2.83 -22.06 -5.31
CA ARG A 206 2.31 -21.56 -6.60
C ARG A 206 3.24 -21.97 -7.76
N PRO A 207 2.96 -23.10 -8.43
CA PRO A 207 3.74 -23.56 -9.58
C PRO A 207 3.53 -22.74 -10.87
N ASP A 208 3.67 -21.40 -10.83
CA ASP A 208 3.62 -20.56 -12.04
C ASP A 208 4.96 -20.68 -12.82
N PRO A 209 4.94 -21.02 -14.12
CA PRO A 209 6.10 -20.97 -15.03
C PRO A 209 6.99 -19.72 -14.88
N ARG A 210 6.39 -18.56 -14.58
CA ARG A 210 7.09 -17.28 -14.37
C ARG A 210 7.91 -17.24 -13.10
N VAL A 211 7.51 -17.96 -12.05
CA VAL A 211 8.23 -18.05 -10.77
C VAL A 211 9.46 -18.94 -10.93
N TRP A 212 9.31 -20.11 -11.58
CA TRP A 212 10.44 -20.96 -11.99
C TRP A 212 11.49 -20.18 -12.80
N VAL A 213 11.06 -19.38 -13.78
CA VAL A 213 11.97 -18.54 -14.59
C VAL A 213 12.66 -17.44 -13.75
N LYS A 214 12.00 -16.89 -12.71
CA LYS A 214 12.65 -15.95 -11.78
C LYS A 214 13.69 -16.66 -10.92
N TRP A 215 13.36 -17.82 -10.37
CA TRP A 215 14.28 -18.60 -9.53
C TRP A 215 15.54 -19.00 -10.29
N ALA A 216 15.40 -19.59 -11.48
CA ALA A 216 16.56 -20.00 -12.28
C ALA A 216 17.44 -18.81 -12.70
N LYS A 217 16.86 -17.63 -12.99
CA LYS A 217 17.63 -16.40 -13.24
C LYS A 217 18.39 -15.92 -12.00
N PHE A 218 17.77 -15.98 -10.82
CA PHE A 218 18.43 -15.66 -9.56
C PHE A 218 19.63 -16.61 -9.29
N GLU A 219 19.49 -17.89 -9.59
CA GLU A 219 20.58 -18.89 -9.51
C GLU A 219 21.71 -18.61 -10.52
N GLU A 220 21.37 -18.17 -11.74
CA GLU A 220 22.32 -17.74 -12.77
C GLU A 220 23.06 -16.45 -12.36
N GLU A 221 22.34 -15.42 -11.90
CA GLU A 221 22.87 -14.11 -11.50
C GLU A 221 23.82 -14.20 -10.30
N ARG A 222 23.62 -15.16 -9.38
CA ARG A 222 24.55 -15.46 -8.27
C ARG A 222 25.69 -16.42 -8.64
N GLY A 223 25.84 -16.77 -9.92
CA GLY A 223 26.94 -17.59 -10.41
C GLY A 223 26.84 -19.08 -10.10
N LYS A 224 25.63 -19.63 -9.89
CA LYS A 224 25.38 -21.08 -9.72
C LYS A 224 24.59 -21.66 -10.91
N PRO A 225 25.16 -21.68 -12.15
CA PRO A 225 24.45 -22.11 -13.35
C PRO A 225 24.01 -23.58 -13.32
N GLU A 226 24.73 -24.47 -12.64
CA GLU A 226 24.30 -25.86 -12.48
C GLU A 226 23.01 -25.96 -11.65
N LYS A 227 22.88 -25.18 -10.57
CA LYS A 227 21.61 -25.11 -9.82
C LYS A 227 20.51 -24.47 -10.65
N ALA A 228 20.82 -23.48 -11.50
CA ALA A 228 19.84 -22.94 -12.45
C ALA A 228 19.34 -24.01 -13.46
N ARG A 229 20.21 -24.93 -13.89
CA ARG A 229 19.83 -26.10 -14.71
C ARG A 229 18.94 -27.07 -13.95
N GLU A 230 19.30 -27.43 -12.71
CA GLU A 230 18.47 -28.29 -11.84
C GLU A 230 17.06 -27.68 -11.64
N VAL A 231 16.97 -26.36 -11.40
CA VAL A 231 15.69 -25.64 -11.30
C VAL A 231 14.90 -25.69 -12.61
N PHE A 232 15.54 -25.54 -13.77
CA PHE A 232 14.86 -25.68 -15.05
C PHE A 232 14.43 -27.13 -15.33
N GLN A 233 15.23 -28.13 -15.01
CA GLN A 233 14.90 -29.54 -15.19
C GLN A 233 13.72 -29.95 -14.31
N THR A 234 13.77 -29.65 -13.01
CA THR A 234 12.67 -29.90 -12.06
C THR A 234 11.38 -29.16 -12.44
N ALA A 235 11.47 -27.95 -13.00
CA ALA A 235 10.31 -27.26 -13.56
C ALA A 235 9.68 -28.06 -14.73
N LEU A 236 10.50 -28.55 -15.66
CA LEU A 236 10.02 -29.32 -16.82
C LEU A 236 9.46 -30.68 -16.41
N GLU A 237 10.06 -31.36 -15.43
CA GLU A 237 9.53 -32.59 -14.85
C GLU A 237 8.19 -32.36 -14.13
N PHE A 238 8.04 -31.22 -13.42
CA PHE A 238 6.81 -30.88 -12.71
C PHE A 238 5.63 -30.59 -13.65
N PHE A 239 5.83 -29.81 -14.71
CA PHE A 239 4.78 -29.59 -15.71
C PHE A 239 4.55 -30.85 -16.56
N GLY A 240 5.62 -31.59 -16.85
CA GLY A 240 5.54 -32.83 -17.60
C GLY A 240 5.40 -32.63 -19.11
N ASP A 241 4.98 -33.71 -19.78
CA ASP A 241 5.22 -33.93 -21.20
C ASP A 241 4.01 -33.67 -22.12
N GLY A 242 2.84 -33.36 -21.54
CA GLY A 242 1.59 -33.15 -22.26
C GLY A 242 1.51 -31.81 -23.01
N VAL A 243 0.54 -31.69 -23.92
CA VAL A 243 0.46 -30.55 -24.86
C VAL A 243 0.05 -29.25 -24.16
N GLU A 244 -0.85 -29.33 -23.17
CA GLU A 244 -1.32 -28.14 -22.43
C GLU A 244 -0.27 -27.68 -21.42
N GLU A 245 0.44 -28.62 -20.82
CA GLU A 245 1.45 -28.42 -19.80
C GLU A 245 2.74 -27.85 -20.42
N VAL A 246 3.18 -28.38 -21.56
CA VAL A 246 4.28 -27.81 -22.36
C VAL A 246 3.89 -26.40 -22.88
N ALA A 247 2.60 -26.13 -23.11
CA ALA A 247 2.14 -24.78 -23.50
C ALA A 247 2.22 -23.79 -22.33
N GLN A 248 1.87 -24.20 -21.11
CA GLN A 248 2.08 -23.41 -19.89
C GLN A 248 3.59 -23.19 -19.63
N ALA A 249 4.40 -24.24 -19.77
CA ALA A 249 5.84 -24.21 -19.59
C ALA A 249 6.61 -23.51 -20.72
N GLN A 250 5.96 -22.95 -21.76
CA GLN A 250 6.62 -22.28 -22.88
C GLN A 250 7.61 -21.18 -22.43
N ALA A 251 7.28 -20.47 -21.34
CA ALA A 251 8.17 -19.47 -20.74
C ALA A 251 9.44 -20.09 -20.13
N VAL A 252 9.32 -21.29 -19.52
CA VAL A 252 10.42 -22.07 -18.94
C VAL A 252 11.36 -22.54 -20.05
N PHE A 253 10.84 -23.20 -21.09
CA PHE A 253 11.63 -23.62 -22.27
C PHE A 253 12.38 -22.46 -22.93
N ALA A 254 11.69 -21.33 -23.16
CA ALA A 254 12.30 -20.14 -23.78
C ALA A 254 13.35 -19.47 -22.89
N ALA A 255 13.25 -19.58 -21.56
CA ALA A 255 14.26 -19.05 -20.63
C ALA A 255 15.45 -20.01 -20.48
N PHE A 256 15.19 -21.31 -20.39
CA PHE A 256 16.21 -22.34 -20.25
C PHE A 256 17.13 -22.37 -21.48
N ALA A 257 16.55 -22.39 -22.69
CA ALA A 257 17.35 -22.30 -23.91
C ALA A 257 18.16 -21.00 -23.99
N LYS A 258 17.61 -19.85 -23.53
CA LYS A 258 18.38 -18.59 -23.45
C LYS A 258 19.53 -18.65 -22.44
N MET A 259 19.37 -19.33 -21.31
CA MET A 259 20.45 -19.58 -20.36
C MET A 259 21.58 -20.38 -21.01
N GLU A 260 21.26 -21.53 -21.64
CA GLU A 260 22.29 -22.33 -22.34
C GLU A 260 22.98 -21.54 -23.46
N THR A 261 22.28 -20.65 -24.20
CA THR A 261 22.96 -19.76 -25.18
C THR A 261 23.93 -18.78 -24.54
N ARG A 262 23.67 -18.26 -23.33
CA ARG A 262 24.61 -17.40 -22.60
C ARG A 262 25.82 -18.18 -22.07
N LEU A 263 25.58 -19.43 -21.68
CA LEU A 263 26.63 -20.39 -21.27
C LEU A 263 27.41 -20.99 -22.47
N LYS A 264 27.06 -20.60 -23.72
CA LYS A 264 27.66 -21.08 -24.99
C LYS A 264 27.38 -22.56 -25.32
N GLU A 265 26.42 -23.17 -24.64
CA GLU A 265 25.97 -24.56 -24.84
C GLU A 265 24.90 -24.63 -25.95
N TYR A 266 25.29 -24.23 -27.17
CA TYR A 266 24.36 -24.03 -28.28
C TYR A 266 23.59 -25.30 -28.67
N GLU A 267 24.22 -26.48 -28.63
CA GLU A 267 23.54 -27.73 -29.00
C GLU A 267 22.49 -28.13 -27.95
N ARG A 268 22.72 -27.86 -26.66
CA ARG A 268 21.71 -28.03 -25.60
C ARG A 268 20.52 -27.11 -25.85
N ALA A 269 20.77 -25.83 -26.14
CA ALA A 269 19.72 -24.86 -26.48
C ALA A 269 18.89 -25.33 -27.70
N ARG A 270 19.55 -25.85 -28.73
CA ARG A 270 18.91 -26.41 -29.93
C ARG A 270 18.00 -27.61 -29.62
N VAL A 271 18.47 -28.54 -28.77
CA VAL A 271 17.67 -29.70 -28.31
C VAL A 271 16.43 -29.24 -27.53
N ILE A 272 16.59 -28.30 -26.58
CA ILE A 272 15.48 -27.74 -25.79
C ILE A 272 14.40 -27.12 -26.68
N TYR A 273 14.79 -26.31 -27.67
CA TYR A 273 13.83 -25.74 -28.63
C TYR A 273 13.14 -26.81 -29.49
N LYS A 274 13.88 -27.77 -30.04
CA LYS A 274 13.32 -28.86 -30.88
C LYS A 274 12.31 -29.71 -30.09
N PHE A 275 12.63 -30.05 -28.84
CA PHE A 275 11.77 -30.83 -27.96
C PHE A 275 10.42 -30.14 -27.72
N ALA A 276 10.44 -28.88 -27.29
CA ALA A 276 9.22 -28.11 -27.06
C ALA A 276 8.41 -27.84 -28.34
N LEU A 277 9.08 -27.60 -29.48
CA LEU A 277 8.42 -27.41 -30.78
C LEU A 277 7.82 -28.70 -31.38
N SER A 278 8.30 -29.88 -30.98
CA SER A 278 7.76 -31.15 -31.48
C SER A 278 6.40 -31.54 -30.87
N ARG A 279 6.13 -31.05 -29.66
CA ARG A 279 4.90 -31.33 -28.89
C ARG A 279 3.85 -30.22 -28.98
N LEU A 280 4.26 -28.99 -29.24
CA LEU A 280 3.35 -27.85 -29.35
C LEU A 280 2.73 -27.72 -30.75
N PRO A 281 1.40 -27.56 -30.86
CA PRO A 281 0.75 -27.13 -32.10
C PRO A 281 1.31 -25.80 -32.59
N ARG A 282 1.48 -25.66 -33.91
CA ARG A 282 2.04 -24.45 -34.56
C ARG A 282 1.31 -23.15 -34.22
N SER A 283 0.04 -23.22 -33.85
CA SER A 283 -0.78 -22.08 -33.41
C SER A 283 -0.32 -21.49 -32.07
N ILE A 284 0.09 -22.34 -31.12
CA ILE A 284 0.54 -21.93 -29.78
C ILE A 284 2.06 -21.74 -29.75
N SER A 285 2.80 -22.49 -30.58
CA SER A 285 4.26 -22.46 -30.61
C SER A 285 4.87 -21.20 -31.22
N ALA A 286 4.08 -20.28 -31.80
CA ALA A 286 4.58 -19.14 -32.58
C ALA A 286 5.62 -18.25 -31.85
N PRO A 287 5.47 -17.88 -30.56
CA PRO A 287 6.49 -17.11 -29.83
C PRO A 287 7.80 -17.88 -29.66
N LEU A 288 7.70 -19.19 -29.37
CA LEU A 288 8.85 -20.07 -29.19
C LEU A 288 9.56 -20.36 -30.52
N TYR A 289 8.80 -20.51 -31.61
CA TYR A 289 9.32 -20.71 -32.96
C TYR A 289 10.06 -19.47 -33.47
N ALA A 290 9.56 -18.27 -33.16
CA ALA A 290 10.25 -17.01 -33.43
C ALA A 290 11.57 -16.90 -32.63
N ALA A 291 11.58 -17.32 -31.37
CA ALA A 291 12.80 -17.38 -30.54
C ALA A 291 13.82 -18.40 -31.09
N PHE A 292 13.38 -19.60 -31.48
CA PHE A 292 14.22 -20.61 -32.12
C PHE A 292 14.80 -20.13 -33.46
N THR A 293 13.98 -19.53 -34.32
CA THR A 293 14.42 -18.95 -35.60
C THR A 293 15.45 -17.84 -35.39
N LYS A 294 15.31 -17.03 -34.33
CA LYS A 294 16.33 -16.02 -33.98
C LYS A 294 17.63 -16.68 -33.49
N PHE A 295 17.54 -17.73 -32.68
CA PHE A 295 18.68 -18.49 -32.19
C PHE A 295 19.49 -19.13 -33.34
N GLU A 296 18.85 -19.87 -34.25
CA GLU A 296 19.53 -20.47 -35.41
C GLU A 296 20.14 -19.41 -36.34
N LYS A 297 19.53 -18.22 -36.47
CA LYS A 297 20.14 -17.10 -37.22
C LYS A 297 21.39 -16.50 -36.58
N GLN A 298 21.64 -16.75 -35.29
CA GLN A 298 22.79 -16.22 -34.54
C GLN A 298 23.88 -17.27 -34.29
N HIS A 299 23.53 -18.56 -34.31
CA HIS A 299 24.39 -19.67 -33.85
C HIS A 299 24.27 -20.96 -34.68
N GLY A 300 23.59 -20.92 -35.82
CA GLY A 300 23.44 -22.03 -36.79
C GLY A 300 24.36 -21.90 -38.00
#